data_AF-A0A1Q6DHN1-F1
#
_entry.id   AF-A0A1Q6DHN1-F1
#
_cell.length_a   1.000
_cell.length_b   1.000
_cell.length_c   1.000
_cell.angle_alpha   90.00
_cell.angle_beta   90.00
_cell.angle_gamma   90.00
#
_symmetry.space_group_name_H-M   'P 1'
#
loop_
_entity.id
_entity.type
_entity.pdbx_description
1 polymer ?
#
loop_
_entity_poly.entity_id
_entity_poly.type
_entity_poly.pdbx_seq_one_letter_code
_entity_poly.pdbx_strand_id
1 'polypeptide(L)'
;MIKKIVFLVFLFLAACGSSPKELFETAELELLQTNYPHASMLYREIIDKHPDSEFAGSARRRLTEIQDLLEKQQRPQAPGK
;
A
#
# COMPACT_ATOMS: atom_id res chain seq x y z
N MET A 1 -29.20 -19.25 20.89
CA MET A 1 -28.42 -17.98 20.92
C MET A 1 -26.91 -18.17 20.80
N ILE A 2 -26.38 -19.40 20.71
CA ILE A 2 -24.93 -19.71 20.63
C ILE A 2 -24.34 -19.44 19.21
N LYS A 3 -25.15 -19.57 18.15
CA LYS A 3 -24.71 -19.35 16.75
C LYS A 3 -24.27 -17.91 16.41
N LYS A 4 -24.73 -16.90 17.15
CA LYS A 4 -24.36 -15.48 16.90
C LYS A 4 -22.99 -15.11 17.47
N ILE A 5 -22.58 -15.78 18.55
CA ILE A 5 -21.29 -15.54 19.23
C ILE A 5 -20.13 -16.08 18.37
N VAL A 6 -20.33 -17.22 17.70
CA VAL A 6 -19.31 -17.83 16.81
C VAL A 6 -18.95 -16.92 15.62
N PHE A 7 -19.90 -16.12 15.13
CA PHE A 7 -19.66 -15.20 14.00
C PHE A 7 -18.84 -13.96 14.40
N LEU A 8 -18.91 -13.54 15.67
CA LEU A 8 -18.20 -12.37 16.20
C LEU A 8 -16.74 -12.67 16.57
N VAL A 9 -16.42 -13.92 16.87
CA VAL A 9 -15.07 -14.35 17.29
C VAL A 9 -14.11 -14.51 16.09
N PHE A 10 -14.62 -14.74 14.88
CA PHE A 10 -13.79 -14.96 13.69
C PHE A 10 -13.14 -13.68 13.12
N LEU A 11 -13.60 -12.49 13.52
CA LEU A 11 -13.10 -11.21 13.01
C LEU A 11 -11.81 -10.71 13.68
N PHE A 12 -11.36 -11.34 14.76
CA PHE A 12 -10.21 -10.86 15.56
C PHE A 12 -8.85 -11.45 15.17
N LEU A 13 -8.80 -12.47 14.30
CA LEU A 13 -7.57 -13.23 14.03
C LEU A 13 -6.72 -12.68 12.86
N ALA A 14 -7.14 -11.60 12.20
CA ALA A 14 -6.45 -11.05 11.02
C ALA A 14 -5.40 -9.98 11.34
N ALA A 15 -5.14 -9.67 12.62
CA ALA A 15 -4.19 -8.63 13.01
C ALA A 15 -2.75 -9.17 13.19
N CYS A 16 -2.20 -9.82 12.17
CA CYS A 16 -0.74 -9.92 12.05
C CYS A 16 -0.27 -8.61 11.40
N GLY A 17 -0.12 -7.55 12.21
CA GLY A 17 0.26 -6.23 11.72
C GLY A 17 1.78 -6.13 11.60
N SER A 18 2.30 -5.97 10.39
CA SER A 18 3.70 -5.56 10.15
C SER A 18 3.93 -4.14 10.66
N SER A 19 5.14 -3.85 11.12
CA SER A 19 5.48 -2.48 11.55
C SER A 19 5.48 -1.49 10.37
N PRO A 20 5.29 -0.18 10.60
CA PRO A 20 5.36 0.83 9.54
C PRO A 20 6.68 0.78 8.76
N LYS A 21 7.78 0.46 9.46
CA LYS A 21 9.11 0.30 8.86
C LYS A 21 9.17 -0.89 7.90
N GLU A 22 8.69 -2.07 8.33
CA GLU A 22 8.68 -3.28 7.49
C GLU A 22 7.77 -3.11 6.28
N LEU A 23 6.61 -2.49 6.46
CA LEU A 23 5.71 -2.13 5.36
C LEU A 23 6.42 -1.21 4.36
N PHE A 24 7.15 -0.20 4.85
CA PHE A 24 7.84 0.77 4.01
C PHE A 24 9.00 0.12 3.23
N GLU A 25 9.83 -0.67 3.90
CA GLU A 25 10.94 -1.37 3.27
C GLU A 25 10.45 -2.36 2.21
N THR A 26 9.37 -3.09 2.50
CA THR A 26 8.74 -4.00 1.53
C THR A 26 8.18 -3.22 0.34
N ALA A 27 7.53 -2.08 0.58
CA ALA A 27 7.01 -1.24 -0.50
C ALA A 27 8.13 -0.71 -1.42
N GLU A 28 9.28 -0.31 -0.88
CA GLU A 28 10.44 0.11 -1.68
C GLU A 28 11.01 -1.07 -2.50
N LEU A 29 11.03 -2.29 -1.96
CA LEU A 29 11.45 -3.49 -2.71
C LEU A 29 10.50 -3.79 -3.87
N GLU A 30 9.19 -3.77 -3.63
CA GLU A 30 8.17 -3.97 -4.66
C GLU A 30 8.25 -2.88 -5.74
N LEU A 31 8.54 -1.64 -5.34
CA LEU A 31 8.76 -0.52 -6.27
C LEU A 31 9.99 -0.77 -7.16
N LEU A 32 11.11 -1.24 -6.59
CA LEU A 32 12.31 -1.61 -7.36
C LEU A 32 12.04 -2.77 -8.34
N GLN A 33 11.13 -3.66 -7.97
CA GLN A 33 10.66 -4.76 -8.83
C GLN A 33 9.58 -4.32 -9.82
N THR A 34 9.27 -3.02 -9.92
CA THR A 34 8.21 -2.45 -10.75
C THR A 34 6.80 -2.99 -10.48
N ASN A 35 6.60 -3.61 -9.31
CA ASN A 35 5.31 -4.07 -8.82
C ASN A 35 4.55 -2.90 -8.17
N TYR A 36 4.23 -1.91 -9.01
CA TYR A 36 3.52 -0.70 -8.59
C TYR A 36 2.19 -0.96 -7.86
N PRO A 37 1.37 -1.97 -8.24
CA PRO A 37 0.16 -2.28 -7.50
C PRO A 37 0.42 -2.68 -6.05
N HIS A 38 1.39 -3.56 -5.81
CA HIS A 38 1.69 -4.03 -4.46
C HIS A 38 2.38 -2.95 -3.62
N ALA A 39 3.36 -2.23 -4.19
CA ALA A 39 3.98 -1.08 -3.54
C ALA A 39 2.92 -0.03 -3.11
N SER A 40 1.96 0.27 -4.00
CA SER A 40 0.87 1.22 -3.70
C SER A 40 -0.03 0.76 -2.57
N MET A 41 -0.33 -0.54 -2.46
CA MET A 41 -1.10 -1.09 -1.34
C MET A 41 -0.38 -0.90 -0.02
N LEU A 42 0.91 -1.26 0.03
CA LEU A 42 1.71 -1.19 1.25
C LEU A 42 1.89 0.25 1.74
N TYR A 43 2.16 1.21 0.84
CA TYR A 43 2.20 2.62 1.22
C TYR A 43 0.86 3.11 1.75
N ARG A 44 -0.26 2.65 1.18
CA ARG A 44 -1.61 3.00 1.66
C ARG A 44 -1.88 2.43 3.05
N GLU A 45 -1.44 1.21 3.31
CA GLU A 45 -1.55 0.61 4.62
C GLU A 45 -0.81 1.43 5.70
N ILE A 46 0.38 1.94 5.39
CA ILE A 46 1.11 2.86 6.30
C ILE A 46 0.30 4.13 6.53
N ILE A 47 -0.27 4.72 5.48
CA ILE A 47 -1.05 5.96 5.55
C ILE A 47 -2.31 5.79 6.39
N ASP A 48 -3.02 4.68 6.19
CA ASP A 48 -4.33 4.45 6.79
C ASP A 48 -4.22 3.91 8.23
N LYS A 49 -3.26 3.02 8.49
CA LYS A 49 -3.11 2.36 9.80
C LYS A 49 -2.06 3.02 10.69
N HIS A 50 -1.12 3.75 10.12
CA HIS A 50 0.01 4.37 10.84
C HIS A 50 0.21 5.85 10.46
N PRO A 51 -0.84 6.69 10.48
CA PRO A 51 -0.81 8.05 9.94
C PRO A 51 0.22 8.97 10.60
N ASP A 52 0.53 8.72 11.88
CA ASP A 52 1.48 9.50 12.69
C ASP A 52 2.91 8.94 12.69
N SER A 53 3.15 7.84 11.96
CA SER A 53 4.50 7.29 11.83
C SER A 53 5.41 8.21 11.00
N GLU A 54 6.71 8.18 11.29
CA GLU A 54 7.72 8.90 10.48
C GLU A 54 7.69 8.49 8.99
N PHE A 55 7.19 7.28 8.69
CA PHE A 55 7.08 6.74 7.33
C PHE A 55 5.85 7.25 6.56
N ALA A 56 4.79 7.71 7.23
CA ALA A 56 3.54 8.08 6.56
C ALA A 56 3.70 9.25 5.58
N GLY A 57 4.57 10.21 5.90
CA GLY A 57 4.90 11.32 5.00
C GLY A 57 5.62 10.85 3.72
N SER A 58 6.58 9.93 3.87
CA SER A 58 7.30 9.33 2.75
C SER A 58 6.40 8.44 1.90
N ALA A 59 5.55 7.63 2.54
CA ALA A 59 4.57 6.78 1.87
C ALA A 59 3.62 7.57 0.98
N ARG A 60 3.13 8.73 1.43
CA ARG A 60 2.31 9.65 0.61
C ARG A 60 3.06 10.10 -0.64
N ARG A 61 4.30 10.56 -0.50
CA ARG A 61 5.12 11.02 -1.63
C ARG A 61 5.33 9.90 -2.66
N ARG A 62 5.73 8.71 -2.20
CA ARG A 62 5.93 7.55 -3.07
C ARG A 62 4.66 7.12 -3.79
N LEU A 63 3.52 7.14 -3.10
CA LEU A 63 2.25 6.81 -3.72
C LEU A 63 1.88 7.79 -4.85
N THR A 64 2.15 9.08 -4.68
CA THR A 64 2.00 10.08 -5.75
C THR A 64 2.97 9.82 -6.91
N GLU A 65 4.24 9.53 -6.64
CA GLU A 65 5.23 9.19 -7.69
C GLU A 65 4.77 7.99 -8.53
N ILE A 66 4.22 6.95 -7.89
CA ILE A 66 3.68 5.79 -8.60
C ILE A 66 2.48 6.18 -9.48
N GLN A 67 1.57 7.02 -9.01
CA GLN A 67 0.43 7.49 -9.79
C GLN A 67 0.90 8.23 -11.05
N ASP A 68 1.87 9.14 -10.91
CA ASP A 68 2.48 9.84 -12.04
C ASP A 68 3.14 8.88 -13.04
N LEU A 69 3.80 7.83 -12.56
CA LEU A 69 4.42 6.80 -13.41
C LEU A 69 3.37 6.03 -14.20
N LEU A 70 2.30 5.58 -13.54
CA LEU A 70 1.22 4.83 -14.17
C LEU A 70 0.47 5.68 -15.20
N GLU A 71 0.23 6.96 -14.90
CA GLU A 71 -0.36 7.91 -15.85
C GLU A 71 0.53 8.08 -17.09
N LYS A 72 1.85 8.22 -16.91
CA LYS A 72 2.80 8.32 -18.03
C LYS A 72 2.83 7.06 -18.88
N GLN A 73 2.73 5.88 -18.27
CA GLN A 73 2.67 4.60 -19.01
C GLN A 73 1.38 4.45 -19.83
N GLN A 74 0.28 5.06 -19.38
CA GLN A 74 -1.01 4.99 -20.04
C GLN A 74 -1.22 6.10 -21.08
N ARG A 75 -0.36 7.13 -21.13
CA ARG A 75 -0.45 8.15 -22.18
C ARG A 75 -0.17 7.50 -23.54
N PRO A 76 -1.06 7.69 -24.54
CA PRO A 76 -0.71 7.32 -25.91
C PRO A 76 0.53 8.12 -26.30
N GLN A 77 1.62 7.42 -26.60
CA GLN A 77 2.75 8.05 -27.25
C GLN A 77 2.23 8.53 -28.61
N ALA A 78 2.23 9.85 -28.82
CA ALA A 78 2.00 10.40 -30.15
C ALA A 78 3.02 9.72 -31.09
N PRO A 79 2.59 9.25 -32.28
CA PRO A 79 3.52 8.64 -33.22
C PRO A 79 4.70 9.60 -33.43
N GLY A 80 5.91 9.09 -33.18
CA GLY A 80 7.14 9.85 -33.36
C GLY A 80 7.15 10.47 -34.76
N LYS A 81 7.45 11.77 -34.82
CA LYS A 81 7.65 12.48 -36.08
C LYS A 81 8.86 11.95 -36.82
#